data_AF-A0A4P5RVC7-F1
#
_entry.id   AF-A0A4P5RVC7-F1
#
_cell.length_a   1.000
_cell.length_b   1.000
_cell.length_c   1.000
_cell.angle_alpha   90.00
_cell.angle_beta   90.00
_cell.angle_gamma   90.00
#
_symmetry.space_group_name_H-M   'P 1'
#
loop_
_entity.id
_entity.type
_entity.pdbx_description
1 polymer ?
#
loop_
_entity_poly.entity_id
_entity_poly.type
_entity_poly.pdbx_seq_one_letter_code
_entity_poly.pdbx_strand_id
1 'polypeptide(L)'
;MSSQVNPEAMLTSPGIVVLCGSGSDMAHATQIAQAARGFGLGAVIRIASAHRTPEKALQIVRDVDALSQRMPVVLVTVAGRSNALSGFCDPQTVVPIIACPPPSDFADDVWSSVRMPSGVAPLYVLEPTNAAIAAAKIIGLSIPAVAQAVAQFQASARQKIEEADARAAVEPST
;
A
#
# COMPACT_ATOMS: atom_id res chain seq x y z
N MET A 1 -22.47 15.68 -17.40
CA MET A 1 -22.91 14.27 -17.29
C MET A 1 -22.26 13.71 -16.03
N SER A 2 -23.02 13.63 -14.92
CA SER A 2 -22.50 13.14 -13.65
C SER A 2 -22.00 11.72 -13.79
N SER A 3 -20.69 11.50 -13.64
CA SER A 3 -20.18 10.16 -13.40
C SER A 3 -20.67 9.74 -12.03
N GLN A 4 -21.67 8.84 -12.01
CA GLN A 4 -22.03 8.13 -10.80
C GLN A 4 -20.82 7.31 -10.39
N VAL A 5 -20.07 7.80 -9.41
CA VAL A 5 -19.03 7.02 -8.73
C VAL A 5 -19.76 5.89 -8.02
N ASN A 6 -19.44 4.64 -8.37
CA ASN A 6 -20.00 3.46 -7.71
C ASN A 6 -19.69 3.54 -6.20
N PRO A 7 -20.70 3.59 -5.30
CA PRO A 7 -20.48 3.69 -3.86
C PRO A 7 -19.67 2.52 -3.27
N GLU A 8 -19.64 1.36 -3.94
CA GLU A 8 -18.79 0.21 -3.54
C GLU A 8 -17.30 0.43 -3.80
N ALA A 9 -16.93 1.46 -4.57
CA ALA A 9 -15.55 1.81 -4.89
C ALA A 9 -15.01 2.97 -4.02
N MET A 10 -15.71 3.36 -2.93
CA MET A 10 -15.28 4.43 -2.05
C MET A 10 -15.00 3.92 -0.63
N LEU A 11 -13.91 4.43 -0.07
CA LEU A 11 -13.49 4.16 1.29
C LEU A 11 -14.46 4.87 2.27
N THR A 12 -15.07 4.13 3.21
CA THR A 12 -16.04 4.66 4.19
C THR A 12 -15.47 4.77 5.61
N SER A 13 -14.23 4.34 5.82
CA SER A 13 -13.51 4.37 7.09
C SER A 13 -12.03 4.66 6.83
N PRO A 14 -11.24 5.06 7.83
CA PRO A 14 -9.80 5.23 7.65
C PRO A 14 -9.15 3.99 7.03
N GLY A 15 -8.18 4.18 6.14
CA GLY A 15 -7.61 3.04 5.43
C GLY A 15 -6.76 3.39 4.22
N ILE A 16 -6.71 2.46 3.26
CA ILE A 16 -5.84 2.58 2.09
C ILE A 16 -6.62 2.57 0.77
N VAL A 17 -6.09 3.29 -0.20
CA VAL A 17 -6.44 3.12 -1.61
C VAL A 17 -5.24 2.51 -2.31
N VAL A 18 -5.40 1.35 -2.95
CA VAL A 18 -4.37 0.71 -3.76
C VAL A 18 -4.60 1.08 -5.22
N LEU A 19 -3.70 1.84 -5.82
CA LEU A 19 -3.76 2.25 -7.22
C LEU A 19 -2.79 1.41 -8.06
N CYS A 20 -3.34 0.58 -8.95
CA CYS A 20 -2.58 -0.29 -9.85
C CYS A 20 -2.43 0.31 -11.25
N GLY A 21 -1.21 0.22 -11.81
CA GLY A 21 -0.92 0.61 -13.18
C GLY A 21 -1.51 -0.32 -14.25
N SER A 22 -1.82 -1.56 -13.87
CA SER A 22 -2.31 -2.62 -14.74
C SER A 22 -3.25 -3.58 -13.98
N GLY A 23 -4.19 -4.19 -14.70
CA GLY A 23 -5.03 -5.26 -14.16
C GLY A 23 -4.26 -6.57 -13.89
N SER A 24 -3.10 -6.76 -14.51
CA SER A 24 -2.20 -7.90 -14.25
C SER A 24 -1.72 -7.95 -12.79
N ASP A 25 -1.67 -6.79 -12.12
CA ASP A 25 -1.08 -6.66 -10.79
C ASP A 25 -2.13 -6.87 -9.68
N MET A 26 -3.35 -7.28 -10.04
CA MET A 26 -4.50 -7.41 -9.13
C MET A 26 -4.24 -8.40 -7.99
N ALA A 27 -3.54 -9.50 -8.25
CA ALA A 27 -3.20 -10.48 -7.22
C ALA A 27 -2.33 -9.84 -6.12
N HIS A 28 -1.30 -9.09 -6.52
CA HIS A 28 -0.42 -8.38 -5.60
C HIS A 28 -1.17 -7.28 -4.83
N ALA A 29 -1.97 -6.47 -5.53
CA ALA A 29 -2.81 -5.44 -4.91
C ALA A 29 -3.84 -6.00 -3.91
N THR A 30 -4.38 -7.18 -4.20
CA THR A 30 -5.32 -7.88 -3.32
C THR A 30 -4.64 -8.32 -2.02
N GLN A 31 -3.40 -8.78 -2.08
CA GLN A 31 -2.63 -9.12 -0.88
C GLN A 31 -2.42 -7.90 0.03
N ILE A 32 -2.08 -6.74 -0.55
CA ILE A 32 -1.96 -5.47 0.19
C ILE A 32 -3.30 -5.12 0.86
N ALA A 33 -4.39 -5.16 0.10
CA ALA A 33 -5.73 -4.83 0.60
C ALA A 33 -6.19 -5.78 1.71
N GLN A 34 -5.94 -7.09 1.56
CA GLN A 34 -6.28 -8.09 2.58
C GLN A 34 -5.46 -7.90 3.85
N ALA A 35 -4.15 -7.67 3.73
CA ALA A 35 -3.28 -7.39 4.87
C ALA A 35 -3.73 -6.13 5.62
N ALA A 36 -4.10 -5.06 4.90
CA ALA A 36 -4.60 -3.82 5.51
C ALA A 36 -5.89 -4.03 6.31
N ARG A 37 -6.82 -4.84 5.78
CA ARG A 37 -8.06 -5.21 6.52
C ARG A 37 -7.76 -5.96 7.81
N GLY A 38 -6.68 -6.74 7.87
CA GLY A 38 -6.21 -7.40 9.09
C GLY A 38 -5.83 -6.43 10.21
N PHE A 39 -5.52 -5.17 9.88
CA PHE A 39 -5.26 -4.09 10.85
C PHE A 39 -6.49 -3.23 11.16
N GLY A 40 -7.68 -3.64 10.69
CA GLY A 40 -8.92 -2.87 10.83
C GLY A 40 -9.05 -1.68 9.88
N LEU A 41 -8.24 -1.63 8.81
CA LEU A 41 -8.30 -0.57 7.82
C LEU A 41 -9.31 -0.89 6.70
N GLY A 42 -9.99 0.14 6.20
CA GLY A 42 -10.67 0.06 4.91
C GLY A 42 -9.66 -0.16 3.79
N ALA A 43 -10.04 -0.86 2.72
CA ALA A 43 -9.18 -1.06 1.57
C ALA A 43 -9.97 -1.12 0.26
N VAL A 44 -9.64 -0.22 -0.67
CA VAL A 44 -10.20 -0.14 -2.02
C VAL A 44 -9.08 -0.27 -3.05
N ILE A 45 -9.31 -1.03 -4.13
CA ILE A 45 -8.37 -1.16 -5.25
C ILE A 45 -8.92 -0.41 -6.46
N ARG A 46 -8.06 0.36 -7.12
CA ARG A 46 -8.36 1.11 -8.35
C ARG A 46 -7.31 0.80 -9.41
N ILE A 47 -7.68 0.91 -10.69
CA ILE A 47 -6.76 0.70 -11.81
C ILE A 47 -6.72 1.96 -12.67
N ALA A 48 -5.53 2.55 -12.81
CA ALA A 48 -5.19 3.57 -13.78
C ALA A 48 -3.68 3.59 -14.03
N SER A 49 -3.29 3.82 -15.27
CA SER A 49 -1.89 3.88 -15.68
C SER A 49 -1.45 5.35 -15.84
N ALA A 50 -0.35 5.75 -15.21
CA ALA A 50 0.24 7.07 -15.46
C ALA A 50 0.68 7.25 -16.92
N HIS A 51 1.09 6.16 -17.59
CA HIS A 51 1.49 6.20 -18.99
C HIS A 51 0.31 6.24 -19.97
N ARG A 52 -0.77 5.48 -19.67
CA ARG A 52 -1.86 5.24 -20.64
C ARG A 52 -3.16 5.97 -20.32
N THR A 53 -3.41 6.25 -19.05
CA THR A 53 -4.63 6.93 -18.58
C THR A 53 -4.30 7.95 -17.47
N PRO A 54 -3.39 8.92 -17.73
CA PRO A 54 -2.90 9.85 -16.70
C PRO A 54 -4.01 10.67 -16.04
N GLU A 55 -5.01 11.12 -16.81
CA GLU A 55 -6.15 11.89 -16.31
C GLU A 55 -6.98 11.10 -15.30
N LYS A 56 -7.18 9.80 -15.55
CA LYS A 56 -7.87 8.91 -14.61
C LYS A 56 -7.05 8.69 -13.33
N ALA A 57 -5.73 8.55 -13.45
CA ALA A 57 -4.85 8.44 -12.29
C ALA A 57 -4.91 9.72 -11.45
N LEU A 58 -4.84 10.89 -12.07
CA LEU A 58 -4.96 12.18 -11.38
C LEU A 58 -6.32 12.35 -10.70
N GLN A 59 -7.41 11.92 -11.36
CA GLN A 59 -8.73 11.95 -10.74
C GLN A 59 -8.80 11.08 -9.49
N ILE A 60 -8.20 9.88 -9.51
CA ILE A 60 -8.14 9.01 -8.33
C ILE A 60 -7.35 9.67 -7.20
N VAL A 61 -6.24 10.36 -7.49
CA VAL A 61 -5.47 11.09 -6.47
C VAL A 61 -6.31 12.21 -5.85
N ARG A 62 -7.05 12.97 -6.67
CA ARG A 62 -7.98 14.01 -6.17
C ARG A 62 -9.11 13.44 -5.31
N ASP A 63 -9.64 12.28 -5.68
CA ASP A 63 -10.63 11.57 -4.86
C ASP A 63 -10.03 11.18 -3.49
N VAL A 64 -8.75 10.77 -3.46
CA VAL A 64 -8.00 10.45 -2.24
C VAL A 64 -7.77 11.69 -1.38
N ASP A 65 -7.42 12.84 -1.97
CA ASP A 65 -7.32 14.11 -1.25
C ASP A 65 -8.65 14.52 -0.60
N ALA A 66 -9.76 14.36 -1.31
CA ALA A 66 -11.08 14.64 -0.75
C ALA A 66 -11.46 13.68 0.41
N LEU A 67 -10.92 12.45 0.41
CA LEU A 67 -11.07 11.52 1.54
C LEU A 67 -10.19 11.94 2.73
N SER A 68 -8.95 12.38 2.49
CA SER A 68 -7.99 12.72 3.54
C SER A 68 -8.41 13.89 4.41
N GLN A 69 -9.25 14.79 3.88
CA GLN A 69 -9.89 15.88 4.64
C GLN A 69 -10.85 15.39 5.73
N ARG A 70 -11.32 14.14 5.65
CA ARG A 70 -12.35 13.59 6.54
C ARG A 70 -11.86 12.40 7.38
N MET A 71 -10.86 11.67 6.89
CA MET A 71 -10.33 10.48 7.56
C MET A 71 -8.87 10.24 7.16
N PRO A 72 -8.05 9.59 8.02
CA PRO A 72 -6.71 9.17 7.64
C PRO A 72 -6.73 8.20 6.46
N VAL A 73 -5.98 8.53 5.42
CA VAL A 73 -5.83 7.70 4.22
C VAL A 73 -4.36 7.61 3.84
N VAL A 74 -3.94 6.47 3.30
CA VAL A 74 -2.64 6.28 2.63
C VAL A 74 -2.89 5.76 1.23
N LEU A 75 -2.17 6.29 0.24
CA LEU A 75 -2.22 5.82 -1.14
C LEU A 75 -1.08 4.82 -1.36
N VAL A 76 -1.41 3.59 -1.76
CA VAL A 76 -0.42 2.58 -2.13
C VAL A 76 -0.42 2.44 -3.65
N THR A 77 0.72 2.67 -4.29
CA THR A 77 0.86 2.54 -5.74
C THR A 77 1.51 1.21 -6.10
N VAL A 78 0.95 0.51 -7.09
CA VAL A 78 1.45 -0.78 -7.59
C VAL A 78 1.69 -0.64 -9.09
N ALA A 79 2.97 -0.60 -9.48
CA ALA A 79 3.37 -0.58 -10.87
C ALA A 79 4.72 -1.30 -11.03
N GLY A 80 4.77 -2.30 -11.91
CA GLY A 80 6.02 -2.97 -12.29
C GLY A 80 6.77 -2.22 -13.40
N ARG A 81 7.96 -2.72 -13.77
CA ARG A 81 8.86 -2.12 -14.76
C ARG A 81 9.24 -0.69 -14.34
N SER A 82 9.20 0.26 -15.28
CA SER A 82 9.35 1.69 -14.99
C SER A 82 8.13 2.23 -14.25
N ASN A 83 8.25 2.38 -12.93
CA ASN A 83 7.20 2.86 -12.02
C ASN A 83 7.03 4.39 -12.11
N ALA A 84 6.46 4.88 -13.21
CA ALA A 84 6.05 6.27 -13.30
C ALA A 84 4.82 6.60 -12.43
N LEU A 85 4.01 5.60 -12.06
CA LEU A 85 2.77 5.82 -11.32
C LEU A 85 3.02 6.47 -9.96
N SER A 86 4.04 6.00 -9.24
CA SER A 86 4.35 6.52 -7.90
C SER A 86 4.86 7.96 -7.96
N GLY A 87 5.84 8.23 -8.83
CA GLY A 87 6.37 9.58 -9.03
C GLY A 87 5.38 10.54 -9.69
N PHE A 88 4.40 10.04 -10.44
CA PHE A 88 3.30 10.84 -10.99
C PHE A 88 2.30 11.24 -9.91
N CYS A 89 1.92 10.32 -9.02
CA CYS A 89 0.91 10.57 -7.99
C CYS A 89 1.45 11.44 -6.85
N ASP A 90 2.70 11.23 -6.41
CA ASP A 90 3.27 11.81 -5.20
C ASP A 90 3.26 13.36 -5.16
N PRO A 91 3.72 14.09 -6.19
CA PRO A 91 3.69 15.56 -6.16
C PRO A 91 2.29 16.16 -6.33
N GLN A 92 1.25 15.34 -6.52
CA GLN A 92 -0.13 15.81 -6.75
C GLN A 92 -0.96 15.84 -5.47
N THR A 93 -0.43 15.35 -4.35
CA THR A 93 -1.15 15.19 -3.09
C THR A 93 -0.22 15.40 -1.89
N VAL A 94 -0.81 15.70 -0.73
CA VAL A 94 -0.10 15.69 0.57
C VAL A 94 -0.26 14.37 1.32
N VAL A 95 -1.09 13.46 0.79
CA VAL A 95 -1.33 12.13 1.36
C VAL A 95 -0.08 11.27 1.18
N PRO A 96 0.35 10.53 2.21
CA PRO A 96 1.51 9.64 2.09
C PRO A 96 1.31 8.62 0.98
N ILE A 97 2.32 8.48 0.11
CA ILE A 97 2.38 7.46 -0.93
C ILE A 97 3.37 6.37 -0.56
N ILE A 98 2.95 5.11 -0.71
CA ILE A 98 3.81 3.93 -0.60
C ILE A 98 3.85 3.24 -1.96
N ALA A 99 4.99 3.27 -2.64
CA ALA A 99 5.29 2.44 -3.79
C ALA A 99 5.55 1.00 -3.34
N CYS A 100 4.72 0.08 -3.82
CA CYS A 100 4.82 -1.36 -3.61
C CYS A 100 4.75 -2.06 -4.99
N PRO A 101 5.85 -2.07 -5.76
CA PRO A 101 5.86 -2.70 -7.06
C PRO A 101 5.70 -4.23 -6.92
N PRO A 102 5.05 -4.90 -7.90
CA PRO A 102 5.01 -6.35 -7.92
C PRO A 102 6.42 -6.94 -8.12
N PRO A 103 6.66 -8.21 -7.75
CA PRO A 103 7.94 -8.89 -8.00
C PRO A 103 8.39 -8.77 -9.45
N SER A 104 9.69 -8.53 -9.66
CA SER A 104 10.31 -8.42 -10.98
C SER A 104 11.60 -9.22 -11.01
N ASP A 105 11.87 -9.87 -12.15
CA ASP A 105 13.17 -10.50 -12.44
C ASP A 105 14.25 -9.46 -12.78
N PHE A 106 13.86 -8.21 -13.03
CA PHE A 106 14.76 -7.11 -13.31
C PHE A 106 15.02 -6.29 -12.06
N ALA A 107 16.15 -6.57 -11.38
CA ALA A 107 16.55 -5.87 -10.16
C ALA A 107 16.56 -4.34 -10.33
N ASP A 108 16.88 -3.84 -11.53
CA ASP A 108 16.96 -2.41 -11.83
C ASP A 108 15.61 -1.69 -11.80
N ASP A 109 14.48 -2.41 -11.85
CA ASP A 109 13.14 -1.81 -11.75
C ASP A 109 12.96 -1.05 -10.42
N VAL A 110 13.68 -1.45 -9.35
CA VAL A 110 13.66 -0.75 -8.05
C VAL A 110 14.02 0.73 -8.19
N TRP A 111 14.98 1.06 -9.06
CA TRP A 111 15.47 2.42 -9.23
C TRP A 111 14.40 3.36 -9.75
N SER A 112 13.44 2.83 -10.52
CA SER A 112 12.29 3.59 -11.00
C SER A 112 11.31 4.00 -9.90
N SER A 113 11.42 3.41 -8.70
CA SER A 113 10.60 3.75 -7.53
C SER A 113 11.36 4.57 -6.49
N VAL A 114 12.69 4.40 -6.38
CA VAL A 114 13.49 5.04 -5.30
C VAL A 114 14.24 6.29 -5.74
N ARG A 115 14.62 6.44 -7.01
CA ARG A 115 15.38 7.62 -7.50
C ARG A 115 14.45 8.64 -8.14
N MET A 116 13.91 9.51 -7.30
CA MET A 116 12.95 10.54 -7.70
C MET A 116 13.60 11.92 -7.88
N PRO A 117 13.01 12.81 -8.71
CA PRO A 117 13.43 14.20 -8.78
C PRO A 117 13.16 14.95 -7.47
N SER A 118 13.81 16.10 -7.27
CA SER A 118 13.60 16.94 -6.09
C SER A 118 12.12 17.32 -5.92
N GLY A 119 11.60 17.18 -4.69
CA GLY A 119 10.21 17.48 -4.36
C GLY A 119 9.22 16.33 -4.61
N VAL A 120 9.70 15.16 -5.03
CA VAL A 120 8.92 13.92 -5.19
C VAL A 120 9.53 12.85 -4.27
N ALA A 121 8.76 12.33 -3.33
CA ALA A 121 9.25 11.47 -2.26
C ALA A 121 8.27 10.34 -1.86
N PRO A 122 7.82 9.48 -2.80
CA PRO A 122 7.09 8.27 -2.44
C PRO A 122 7.97 7.37 -1.57
N LEU A 123 7.37 6.79 -0.54
CA LEU A 123 8.01 5.75 0.27
C LEU A 123 8.11 4.45 -0.54
N TYR A 124 9.10 3.62 -0.24
CA TYR A 124 9.28 2.33 -0.92
C TYR A 124 9.16 1.18 0.06
N VAL A 125 8.23 0.24 -0.20
CA VAL A 125 8.09 -1.00 0.54
C VAL A 125 7.77 -2.12 -0.44
N LEU A 126 8.69 -3.09 -0.59
CA LEU A 126 8.58 -4.13 -1.62
C LEU A 126 7.51 -5.19 -1.32
N GLU A 127 7.43 -5.64 -0.06
CA GLU A 127 6.55 -6.74 0.31
C GLU A 127 5.12 -6.26 0.55
N PRO A 128 4.08 -6.92 0.00
CA PRO A 128 2.71 -6.41 0.02
C PRO A 128 2.13 -6.32 1.44
N THR A 129 2.40 -7.32 2.29
CA THR A 129 2.03 -7.29 3.71
C THR A 129 2.75 -6.15 4.44
N ASN A 130 4.01 -5.90 4.11
CA ASN A 130 4.79 -4.84 4.75
C ASN A 130 4.30 -3.45 4.32
N ALA A 131 3.85 -3.29 3.07
CA ALA A 131 3.23 -2.04 2.62
C ALA A 131 1.95 -1.74 3.43
N ALA A 132 1.14 -2.77 3.70
CA ALA A 132 -0.02 -2.63 4.58
C ALA A 132 0.37 -2.30 6.03
N ILE A 133 1.42 -2.92 6.59
CA ILE A 133 1.94 -2.57 7.92
C ILE A 133 2.44 -1.12 7.96
N ALA A 134 3.16 -0.68 6.93
CA ALA A 134 3.65 0.69 6.84
C ALA A 134 2.49 1.70 6.82
N ALA A 135 1.46 1.44 6.00
CA ALA A 135 0.24 2.25 5.99
C ALA A 135 -0.47 2.25 7.35
N ALA A 136 -0.59 1.08 8.00
CA ALA A 136 -1.19 0.96 9.32
C ALA A 136 -0.40 1.69 10.40
N LYS A 137 0.94 1.71 10.33
CA LYS A 137 1.79 2.52 11.23
C LYS A 137 1.54 4.01 11.05
N ILE A 138 1.43 4.49 9.81
CA ILE A 138 1.12 5.90 9.52
C ILE A 138 -0.25 6.27 10.09
N ILE A 139 -1.28 5.51 9.76
CA ILE A 139 -2.66 5.76 10.22
C ILE A 139 -2.79 5.59 11.75
N GLY A 140 -2.05 4.63 12.33
CA GLY A 140 -2.02 4.34 13.76
C GLY A 140 -1.53 5.50 14.62
N LEU A 141 -0.81 6.49 14.04
CA LEU A 141 -0.47 7.73 14.73
C LEU A 141 -1.71 8.53 15.16
N SER A 142 -2.82 8.38 14.43
CA SER A 142 -4.10 9.05 14.72
C SER A 142 -5.18 8.09 15.24
N ILE A 143 -5.00 6.78 15.09
CA ILE A 143 -6.02 5.77 15.43
C ILE A 143 -5.42 4.72 16.38
N PRO A 144 -5.63 4.85 17.70
CA PRO A 144 -5.03 3.95 18.69
C PRO A 144 -5.35 2.46 18.48
N ALA A 145 -6.55 2.13 18.02
CA ALA A 145 -6.94 0.75 17.72
C ALA A 145 -6.08 0.12 16.60
N VAL A 146 -5.74 0.90 15.57
CA VAL A 146 -4.85 0.45 14.47
C VAL A 146 -3.42 0.28 15.00
N ALA A 147 -2.92 1.22 15.82
CA ALA A 147 -1.61 1.08 16.45
C ALA A 147 -1.52 -0.19 17.32
N GLN A 148 -2.57 -0.50 18.07
CA GLN A 148 -2.66 -1.74 18.86
C GLN A 148 -2.65 -2.99 17.96
N ALA A 149 -3.40 -2.99 16.86
CA ALA A 149 -3.38 -4.09 15.90
C ALA A 149 -1.98 -4.33 15.30
N VAL A 150 -1.26 -3.25 14.98
CA VAL A 150 0.15 -3.35 14.53
C VAL A 150 1.04 -3.94 15.61
N ALA A 151 0.92 -3.48 16.87
CA ALA A 151 1.72 -3.99 17.99
C ALA A 151 1.46 -5.48 18.24
N GLN A 152 0.20 -5.92 18.17
CA GLN A 152 -0.20 -7.32 18.30
C GLN A 152 0.36 -8.19 17.16
N PHE A 153 0.30 -7.70 15.93
CA PHE A 153 0.87 -8.40 14.78
C PHE A 153 2.38 -8.61 14.94
N GLN A 154 3.10 -7.56 15.34
CA GLN A 154 4.55 -7.65 15.58
C GLN A 154 4.90 -8.55 16.75
N ALA A 155 4.11 -8.54 17.84
CA ALA A 155 4.30 -9.46 18.97
C ALA A 155 4.09 -10.92 18.53
N SER A 156 3.04 -11.19 17.75
CA SER A 156 2.76 -12.52 17.21
C SER A 156 3.86 -13.00 16.27
N ALA A 157 4.43 -12.11 15.45
CA ALA A 157 5.56 -12.43 14.58
C ALA A 157 6.82 -12.82 15.38
N ARG A 158 7.13 -12.09 16.46
CA ARG A 158 8.23 -12.46 17.37
C ARG A 158 7.99 -13.81 18.03
N GLN A 159 6.78 -14.03 18.56
CA GLN A 159 6.42 -15.29 19.20
C GLN A 159 6.59 -16.48 18.26
N LYS A 160 6.20 -16.35 16.98
CA LYS A 160 6.40 -17.42 15.98
C LYS A 160 7.87 -17.78 15.78
N ILE A 161 8.79 -16.82 15.89
CA ILE A 161 10.23 -17.09 15.79
C ILE A 161 10.71 -17.84 17.04
N GLU A 162 10.33 -17.38 18.24
CA GLU A 162 10.68 -18.08 19.49
C GLU A 162 10.14 -19.53 19.51
N GLU A 163 8.91 -19.74 19.06
CA GLU A 163 8.32 -21.08 18.93
C GLU A 163 9.04 -21.94 17.90
N ALA A 164 9.53 -21.36 16.80
CA ALA A 164 10.28 -22.08 15.78
C ALA A 164 11.66 -22.49 16.31
N ASP A 165 12.35 -21.60 17.02
CA ASP A 165 13.63 -21.89 17.67
C ASP A 165 13.49 -23.01 18.72
N ALA A 166 12.47 -22.92 19.58
CA ALA A 166 12.19 -23.94 20.58
C ALA A 166 11.90 -25.33 19.96
N ARG A 167 11.26 -25.39 18.78
CA ARG A 167 11.04 -26.65 18.05
C ARG A 167 12.32 -27.19 17.42
N ALA A 168 13.15 -26.31 16.84
CA ALA A 168 14.41 -26.70 16.22
C ALA A 168 15.40 -27.28 17.24
N ALA A 169 15.39 -26.79 18.48
CA ALA A 169 16.22 -27.30 19.57
C ALA A 169 15.84 -28.72 20.06
N VAL A 170 14.67 -29.24 19.68
CA VAL A 170 14.11 -30.52 20.16
C VAL A 170 14.30 -31.67 19.17
N GLU A 171 14.63 -31.42 17.90
CA GLU A 171 14.92 -32.48 16.93
C GLU A 171 16.39 -32.97 17.06
N PRO A 172 16.65 -34.19 17.58
CA PRO A 172 18.00 -34.75 17.54
C PRO A 172 18.33 -35.13 16.10
N SER A 173 19.54 -34.81 15.67
CA SER A 173 20.13 -35.27 14.41
C SER A 173 20.11 -36.80 14.36
N THR A 174 19.16 -37.38 13.64
CA THR A 174 19.23 -38.79 13.20
C THR A 174 20.03 -38.90 11.93
#